data_AF-R5DUQ8-F1
#
_entry.id   AF-R5DUQ8-F1
#
_cell.length_a   1.000
_cell.length_b   1.000
_cell.length_c   1.000
_cell.angle_alpha   90.00
_cell.angle_beta   90.00
_cell.angle_gamma   90.00
#
_symmetry.space_group_name_H-M   'P 1'
#
loop_
_entity.id
_entity.type
_entity.pdbx_description
1 polymer ?
#
loop_
_entity_poly.entity_id
_entity_poly.type
_entity_poly.pdbx_seq_one_letter_code
_entity_poly.pdbx_strand_id
1 'polypeptide(L)' 'MTQEDLSLESTVSRSHIAMIEAGKRDITISALFKISRALNSNMQQIFDFDDVEKYKFNIEKFYE' A
#
# COMPACT_ATOMS: atom_id res chain seq x y z
N MET A 1 9.53 -2.45 2.77
CA MET A 1 8.89 -3.69 2.30
C MET A 1 8.90 -3.66 0.77
N THR A 2 9.34 -4.74 0.13
CA THR A 2 9.35 -4.88 -1.33
C THR A 2 8.02 -5.47 -1.83
N GLN A 3 7.78 -5.45 -3.15
CA GLN A 3 6.62 -6.14 -3.74
C GLN A 3 6.67 -7.66 -3.52
N GLU A 4 7.87 -8.25 -3.41
CA GLU A 4 8.06 -9.67 -3.10
C GLU A 4 7.58 -9.96 -1.67
N ASP A 5 8.02 -9.15 -0.70
CA ASP A 5 7.60 -9.27 0.70
C ASP A 5 6.08 -9.13 0.85
N LEU A 6 5.49 -8.13 0.17
CA LEU A 6 4.04 -7.92 0.19
C LEU A 6 3.30 -9.09 -0.46
N SER A 7 3.84 -9.68 -1.52
CA SER A 7 3.24 -10.83 -2.17
C SER A 7 3.17 -12.04 -1.23
N LEU A 8 4.27 -12.29 -0.51
CA LEU A 8 4.36 -13.37 0.48
C LEU A 8 3.36 -13.16 1.62
N GLU A 9 3.31 -11.96 2.19
CA GLU A 9 2.48 -11.66 3.36
C GLU A 9 0.97 -11.59 3.01
N SER A 10 0.62 -11.00 1.86
CA SER A 10 -0.78 -10.79 1.47
C SER A 10 -1.40 -11.97 0.74
N THR A 11 -0.62 -12.96 0.28
CA THR A 11 -1.04 -14.02 -0.67
C THR A 11 -1.55 -13.50 -2.01
N VAL A 12 -1.34 -12.22 -2.33
CA VAL A 12 -1.61 -11.63 -3.65
C VAL A 12 -0.35 -11.79 -4.49
N SER A 13 -0.47 -12.21 -5.76
CA SER A 13 0.72 -12.41 -6.59
C SER A 13 1.46 -11.09 -6.83
N ARG A 14 2.79 -11.14 -6.80
CA ARG A 14 3.65 -9.99 -7.10
C ARG A 14 3.32 -9.33 -8.44
N SER A 15 3.04 -10.13 -9.46
CA SER A 15 2.63 -9.64 -10.78
C SER A 15 1.32 -8.86 -10.72
N HIS A 16 0.37 -9.28 -9.88
CA HIS A 16 -0.89 -8.58 -9.70
C HIS A 16 -0.68 -7.26 -8.97
N ILE A 17 0.11 -7.26 -7.89
CA ILE A 17 0.51 -6.05 -7.16
C ILE A 17 1.16 -5.04 -8.12
N ALA A 18 2.13 -5.47 -8.93
CA ALA A 18 2.80 -4.62 -9.91
C ALA A 18 1.86 -4.04 -10.97
N MET A 19 0.86 -4.80 -11.44
CA MET A 19 -0.14 -4.31 -12.38
C MET A 19 -1.08 -3.27 -11.74
N ILE A 20 -1.43 -3.44 -10.47
CA ILE A 20 -2.28 -2.51 -9.73
C ILE A 20 -1.54 -1.19 -9.51
N GLU A 21 -0.29 -1.23 -9.04
CA GLU A 21 0.54 -0.03 -8.83
C GLU A 21 0.79 0.74 -10.13
N ALA A 22 0.93 0.03 -11.26
CA ALA A 22 1.08 0.65 -12.57
C ALA A 22 -0.24 1.17 -13.16
N GLY A 23 -1.38 1.03 -12.47
CA GLY A 23 -2.70 1.41 -12.97
C GLY A 23 -3.18 0.57 -14.16
N LYS A 24 -2.60 -0.61 -14.37
CA LYS A 24 -2.90 -1.50 -15.51
C LYS A 24 -4.01 -2.51 -15.22
N ARG A 25 -4.44 -2.62 -13.95
CA ARG A 25 -5.46 -3.58 -13.54
C ARG A 25 -6.21 -3.10 -12.30
N ASP A 26 -7.52 -3.27 -12.34
CA ASP A 26 -8.38 -3.08 -11.17
C ASP A 26 -8.16 -4.17 -10.12
N ILE A 27 -8.30 -3.81 -8.85
CA ILE A 27 -8.17 -4.72 -7.72
C ILE A 27 -9.53 -5.04 -7.11
N THR A 28 -9.71 -6.28 -6.65
CA THR A 28 -10.90 -6.64 -5.87
C THR A 28 -10.77 -6.14 -4.42
N ILE A 29 -11.90 -5.84 -3.78
CA ILE A 29 -11.93 -5.45 -2.35
C ILE A 29 -11.26 -6.51 -1.46
N SER A 30 -11.44 -7.80 -1.75
CA SER A 30 -10.81 -8.87 -0.98
C SER A 30 -9.28 -8.84 -1.07
N ALA A 31 -8.73 -8.62 -2.26
CA ALA A 31 -7.28 -8.50 -2.44
C ALA A 31 -6.75 -7.22 -1.77
N LEU A 32 -7.50 -6.13 -1.85
CA LEU A 32 -7.15 -4.87 -1.20
C LEU A 32 -7.09 -5.01 0.33
N PHE A 33 -8.07 -5.70 0.92
CA PHE A 33 -8.09 -6.00 2.36
C PHE A 33 -6.92 -6.89 2.79
N LYS A 34 -6.54 -7.87 1.97
CA LYS A 34 -5.35 -8.69 2.24
C LYS A 34 -4.07 -7.84 2.23
N ILE A 35 -3.94 -6.95 1.26
CA ILE A 35 -2.81 -6.01 1.16
C ILE A 35 -2.78 -5.07 2.37
N SER A 36 -3.93 -4.54 2.80
CA SER A 36 -3.99 -3.64 3.97
C SER A 36 -3.50 -4.34 5.24
N ARG A 37 -3.90 -5.61 5.46
CA ARG A 37 -3.44 -6.41 6.59
C ARG A 37 -1.95 -6.69 6.53
N ALA A 38 -1.41 -7.04 5.36
CA ALA A 38 0.02 -7.26 5.17
C ALA A 38 0.86 -6.00 5.41
N LEU A 39 0.30 -4.83 5.08
CA LEU A 39 0.89 -3.52 5.35
C LEU A 39 0.71 -3.02 6.79
N ASN A 40 0.04 -3.81 7.65
CA ASN A 40 -0.40 -3.41 8.98
C ASN A 40 -1.11 -2.04 8.99
N SER A 41 -1.91 -1.80 7.95
CA SER A 41 -2.62 -0.55 7.73
C SER A 41 -4.13 -0.79 7.72
N ASN A 42 -4.87 0.15 8.29
CA ASN A 42 -6.31 0.10 8.26
C ASN A 42 -6.83 0.36 6.84
N MET A 43 -7.94 -0.28 6.48
CA MET A 43 -8.48 -0.20 5.13
C MET A 43 -8.85 1.23 4.73
N GLN A 44 -9.34 2.04 5.67
CA GLN A 44 -9.63 3.47 5.46
C GLN A 44 -8.37 4.23 5.02
N GLN A 45 -7.21 3.92 5.59
CA GLN A 45 -5.96 4.63 5.29
C GLN A 45 -5.51 4.47 3.84
N ILE A 46 -5.89 3.37 3.18
CA ILE A 46 -5.62 3.17 1.75
C ILE A 46 -6.42 4.15 0.88
N PHE A 47 -7.55 4.66 1.38
CA PHE A 47 -8.42 5.60 0.68
C PHE A 47 -8.23 7.06 1.12
N ASP A 48 -7.31 7.35 2.04
CA ASP A 48 -7.01 8.71 2.53
C ASP A 48 -6.18 9.51 1.49
N PHE A 49 -6.56 9.48 0.20
CA PHE A 49 -5.81 10.13 -0.88
C PHE A 49 -5.76 11.65 -0.77
N ASP A 50 -6.75 12.25 -0.11
CA ASP A 50 -6.92 13.69 0.00
C ASP A 50 -6.20 14.29 1.23
N ASP A 51 -5.69 13.45 2.14
CA ASP A 51 -4.97 13.89 3.34
C ASP A 51 -3.47 14.04 3.06
N VAL A 52 -3.15 15.03 2.22
CA VAL A 52 -1.79 15.27 1.74
C VAL A 52 -0.83 15.70 2.86
N GLU A 53 -1.34 16.40 3.89
CA GLU A 53 -0.53 16.88 5.00
C GLU A 53 -0.07 15.74 5.93
N LYS A 54 -0.90 14.71 6.11
CA LYS A 54 -0.53 13.50 6.89
C LYS A 54 0.67 12.75 6.32
N TYR A 55 0.83 12.74 4.99
CA TYR A 55 1.90 12.01 4.31
C TYR A 55 3.05 12.91 3.84
N LYS A 56 3.05 14.19 4.25
CA LYS A 56 4.11 15.14 3.91
C LYS A 56 5.39 14.75 4.63
N PHE A 57 6.44 14.46 3.86
CA PHE A 57 7.73 14.09 4.41
C PHE A 57 8.37 15.30 5.11
N ASN A 58 8.47 15.24 6.44
CA ASN A 58 9.18 16.26 7.21
C ASN A 58 10.66 15.86 7.35
N ILE A 59 11.50 16.53 6.58
CA ILE A 59 12.95 16.29 6.55
C ILE A 59 13.65 16.76 7.84
N GLU A 60 13.15 17.80 8.49
CA GLU A 60 13.75 18.40 9.70
C GLU A 60 13.74 17.43 10.88
N LYS A 61 12.72 16.57 10.93
CA LYS A 61 12.54 15.53 11.97
C LYS A 61 13.65 14.45 11.99
N PHE A 62 14.52 14.42 10.97
CA PHE A 62 15.64 13.47 10.87
C PHE A 62 17.01 14.11 11.09
N TYR A 63 17.06 15.42 11.33
CA TYR A 63 18.30 16.17 11.60
C TYR A 63 18.39 16.67 13.05
N GLU A 64 17.43 16.34 13.91
CA GLU A 64 17.50 16.46 15.39
C GLU A 64 18.08 15.19 16.02
#